data_AF-A0A2N5NBD2-F1
#
_entry.id   AF-A0A2N5NBD2-F1
#
_cell.length_a   1.000
_cell.length_b   1.000
_cell.length_c   1.000
_cell.angle_alpha   90.00
_cell.angle_beta   90.00
_cell.angle_gamma   90.00
#
_symmetry.space_group_name_H-M   'P 1'
#
loop_
_entity.id
_entity.type
_entity.pdbx_description
1 polymer ?
#
loop_
_entity_poly.entity_id
_entity_poly.type
_entity_poly.pdbx_seq_one_letter_code
_entity_poly.pdbx_strand_id
1 'polypeptide(L)'
;MKKPNANRAAGTATACGNGGSAGNSAGNGGSEGERLPGREQLRQWLQGSDDVSLLDIEVEAERARPGAEAQASEAPDEVDEAEKPPRGLPEPGPPSGARPLKLTLVYCSAMADPMLLQKVVLPQARAGVPALAPEEAASARPGNMGAWQELKLPRISKEAPHTITWRDYICRMIFEANAILFCDEQQRAWSMSAGTVPGRSPSEAATEVSVRGPKDGFVEQLHTNTALIRYRLRTPGLRCEQLCVGTRSGTKAALLYEADIANPQLVDAIRDKLSGIDADDIVSTRHLQDLLVDRSWSLLPRTSYTGRPDFAVQCLAAGRAVILLDGNPTAIIAPANLFLLMKSAEDAQQNYFFVNFTRLLRYVCLLVTCFLPGLYIALAVYHVDQIPFNLLATIMNSRLGLPLSSIEEMFLALLLIEIFREAGARLPGRSGRR
;
A
#
# COMPACT_ATOMS: atom_id res chain seq x y z
N MET A 1 30.27 -23.71 -53.29
CA MET A 1 31.65 -23.70 -52.74
C MET A 1 31.56 -23.27 -51.28
N LYS A 2 31.69 -24.23 -50.36
CA LYS A 2 32.85 -24.48 -49.48
C LYS A 2 32.76 -23.68 -48.15
N LYS A 3 32.38 -24.39 -47.08
CA LYS A 3 32.72 -24.06 -45.69
C LYS A 3 34.24 -23.98 -45.52
N PRO A 4 34.71 -23.44 -44.39
CA PRO A 4 35.30 -24.39 -43.45
C PRO A 4 34.80 -24.23 -42.01
N ASN A 5 35.05 -25.32 -41.30
CA ASN A 5 34.66 -25.69 -39.95
C ASN A 5 35.95 -26.03 -39.20
N ALA A 6 36.08 -25.64 -37.93
CA ALA A 6 37.03 -26.18 -36.93
C ALA A 6 36.60 -25.56 -35.59
N ASN A 7 36.03 -26.22 -34.58
CA ASN A 7 36.09 -27.57 -33.98
C ASN A 7 37.32 -27.85 -33.09
N ARG A 8 37.01 -28.39 -31.89
CA ARG A 8 37.85 -28.94 -30.78
C ARG A 8 38.36 -27.95 -29.73
N ALA A 9 38.39 -28.23 -28.42
CA ALA A 9 38.10 -29.41 -27.55
C ALA A 9 37.97 -28.85 -26.10
N ALA A 10 37.11 -29.30 -25.17
CA ALA A 10 36.94 -30.60 -24.48
C ALA A 10 38.05 -30.97 -23.46
N GLY A 11 37.63 -31.22 -22.19
CA GLY A 11 38.33 -31.95 -21.11
C GLY A 11 39.13 -31.05 -20.14
N THR A 12 39.19 -31.21 -18.81
CA THR A 12 38.99 -32.35 -17.87
C THR A 12 39.00 -31.76 -16.43
N ALA A 13 38.02 -32.01 -15.54
CA ALA A 13 37.96 -33.07 -14.51
C ALA A 13 39.19 -33.21 -13.57
N THR A 14 39.01 -32.90 -12.27
CA THR A 14 39.65 -33.52 -11.07
C THR A 14 38.85 -33.03 -9.83
N ALA A 15 37.93 -33.78 -9.20
CA ALA A 15 38.10 -34.90 -8.27
C ALA A 15 38.81 -34.54 -6.95
N CYS A 16 38.02 -34.36 -5.88
CA CYS A 16 38.39 -34.81 -4.54
C CYS A 16 37.12 -35.31 -3.85
N GLY A 17 37.03 -36.63 -3.75
CA GLY A 17 36.09 -37.32 -2.88
C GLY A 17 36.79 -37.73 -1.58
N ASN A 18 36.01 -37.74 -0.52
CA ASN A 18 35.98 -38.73 0.56
C ASN A 18 34.66 -38.44 1.29
N GLY A 19 33.71 -39.35 1.47
CA GLY A 19 33.85 -40.78 1.70
C GLY A 19 33.33 -41.03 3.11
N GLY A 20 32.05 -41.42 3.22
CA GLY A 20 31.39 -41.71 4.49
C GLY A 20 29.98 -42.24 4.25
N SER A 21 29.88 -43.52 3.94
CA SER A 21 28.66 -44.26 3.66
C SER A 21 27.90 -44.65 4.93
N ALA A 22 26.58 -44.45 4.92
CA ALA A 22 25.57 -45.36 5.44
C ALA A 22 24.29 -44.95 4.66
N GLY A 23 23.64 -45.77 3.84
CA GLY A 23 23.26 -47.16 4.06
C GLY A 23 21.73 -47.21 4.17
N ASN A 24 21.06 -47.44 3.03
CA ASN A 24 19.67 -47.90 2.86
C ASN A 24 18.51 -47.15 3.53
N SER A 25 17.59 -46.64 2.71
CA SER A 25 16.34 -47.38 2.42
C SER A 25 15.56 -46.66 1.32
N ALA A 26 15.28 -47.37 0.23
CA ALA A 26 14.25 -46.99 -0.73
C ALA A 26 12.90 -46.95 0.01
N GLY A 27 12.39 -45.74 0.24
CA GLY A 27 11.08 -45.47 0.81
C GLY A 27 10.20 -44.80 -0.23
N ASN A 28 9.20 -45.54 -0.68
CA ASN A 28 8.08 -45.10 -1.51
C ASN A 28 7.44 -43.83 -0.93
N GLY A 29 7.72 -42.65 -1.51
CA GLY A 29 7.19 -41.36 -1.06
C GLY A 29 6.13 -40.85 -2.01
N GLY A 30 4.86 -41.18 -1.73
CA GLY A 30 3.71 -40.55 -2.36
C GLY A 30 3.75 -39.04 -2.15
N SER A 31 3.17 -38.30 -3.09
CA SER A 31 3.04 -36.85 -3.12
C SER A 31 2.68 -36.26 -1.75
N GLU A 32 3.68 -35.78 -1.01
CA GLU A 32 3.48 -35.01 0.22
C GLU A 32 2.85 -33.67 -0.17
N GLY A 33 1.58 -33.48 0.19
CA GLY A 33 0.98 -32.15 0.14
C GLY A 33 1.74 -31.24 1.12
N GLU A 34 2.20 -30.08 0.64
CA GLU A 34 2.86 -29.08 1.49
C GLU A 34 2.01 -28.80 2.73
N ARG A 35 2.59 -29.06 3.92
CA ARG A 35 1.94 -28.78 5.20
C ARG A 35 1.63 -27.30 5.34
N LEU A 36 0.55 -26.96 6.04
CA LEU A 36 0.22 -25.58 6.37
C LEU A 36 1.34 -24.97 7.22
N PRO A 37 1.63 -23.67 7.03
CA PRO A 37 2.68 -23.01 7.79
C PRO A 37 2.30 -22.93 9.27
N GLY A 38 3.27 -23.21 10.14
CA GLY A 38 3.09 -23.00 11.57
C GLY A 38 3.10 -21.52 11.94
N ARG A 39 2.62 -21.20 13.14
CA ARG A 39 2.59 -19.84 13.70
C ARG A 39 3.89 -19.04 13.56
N GLU A 40 5.02 -19.65 13.89
CA GLU A 40 6.33 -18.96 13.83
C GLU A 40 6.70 -18.60 12.40
N GLN A 41 6.34 -19.46 11.44
CA GLN A 41 6.58 -19.24 10.03
C GLN A 41 5.68 -18.12 9.48
N LEU A 42 4.42 -18.06 9.89
CA LEU A 42 3.52 -16.93 9.59
C LEU A 42 4.06 -15.61 10.14
N ARG A 43 4.52 -15.63 11.41
CA ARG A 43 5.12 -14.46 12.05
C ARG A 43 6.37 -13.99 11.31
N GLN A 44 7.21 -14.92 10.86
CA GLN A 44 8.41 -14.61 10.09
C GLN A 44 8.08 -14.02 8.71
N TRP A 45 7.05 -14.53 8.03
CA TRP A 45 6.65 -14.01 6.72
C TRP A 45 6.07 -12.59 6.78
N LEU A 46 5.42 -12.24 7.89
CA LEU A 46 4.70 -10.99 8.08
C LEU A 46 5.44 -9.99 8.98
N GLN A 47 6.66 -10.31 9.41
CA GLN A 47 7.34 -9.70 10.55
C GLN A 47 7.69 -8.22 10.43
N GLY A 48 7.48 -7.58 9.28
CA GLY A 48 7.56 -6.11 9.24
C GLY A 48 6.41 -5.43 8.54
N SER A 49 5.31 -6.14 8.27
CA SER A 49 4.08 -5.48 7.89
C SER A 49 3.33 -5.13 9.18
N ASP A 50 3.63 -3.96 9.75
CA ASP A 50 3.07 -3.50 11.04
C ASP A 50 1.55 -3.35 11.03
N ASP A 51 0.95 -3.24 9.85
CA ASP A 51 -0.49 -3.22 9.62
C ASP A 51 -1.13 -4.62 9.62
N VAL A 52 -0.36 -5.71 9.67
CA VAL A 52 -0.89 -7.07 9.76
C VAL A 52 -0.93 -7.53 11.21
N SER A 53 -2.15 -7.73 11.71
CA SER A 53 -2.41 -8.16 13.07
C SER A 53 -2.50 -9.69 13.15
N LEU A 54 -1.76 -10.29 14.08
CA LEU A 54 -1.92 -11.69 14.49
C LEU A 54 -2.56 -11.72 15.88
N LEU A 55 -3.75 -12.29 16.00
CA LEU A 55 -4.53 -12.33 17.24
C LEU A 55 -4.78 -13.78 17.65
N ASP A 56 -4.25 -14.17 18.81
CA ASP A 56 -4.46 -15.49 19.39
C ASP A 56 -5.85 -15.53 20.05
N ILE A 57 -6.63 -16.55 19.70
CA ILE A 57 -7.97 -16.80 20.25
C ILE A 57 -7.95 -18.19 20.86
N GLU A 58 -8.13 -18.25 22.18
CA GLU A 58 -8.36 -19.51 22.88
C GLU A 58 -9.86 -19.78 22.90
N VAL A 59 -10.28 -20.92 22.33
CA VAL A 59 -11.67 -21.36 22.34
C VAL A 59 -11.80 -22.51 23.33
N GLU A 60 -12.66 -22.34 24.33
CA GLU A 60 -13.02 -23.39 25.27
C GLU A 60 -13.71 -24.53 24.50
N ALA A 61 -13.16 -25.73 24.63
CA ALA A 61 -13.53 -26.89 23.80
C ALA A 61 -14.96 -27.43 24.04
N GLU A 62 -15.67 -26.93 25.06
CA GLU A 62 -17.08 -27.26 25.31
C GLU A 62 -18.01 -26.76 24.19
N ARG A 63 -17.70 -25.61 23.57
CA ARG A 63 -18.47 -25.05 22.43
C ARG A 63 -18.12 -25.66 21.07
N ALA A 64 -17.07 -26.48 21.00
CA ALA A 64 -16.51 -27.01 19.76
C ALA A 64 -17.12 -28.33 19.29
N ARG A 65 -18.02 -28.96 20.07
CA ARG A 65 -18.70 -30.21 19.69
C ARG A 65 -20.05 -29.92 19.02
N PRO A 66 -20.28 -30.36 17.77
CA PRO A 66 -21.61 -30.29 17.17
C PRO A 66 -22.51 -31.39 17.76
N GLY A 67 -23.67 -31.00 18.30
CA GLY A 67 -24.84 -31.90 18.37
C GLY A 67 -25.15 -32.64 19.68
N ALA A 68 -25.00 -32.04 20.86
CA ALA A 68 -25.50 -32.66 22.11
C ALA A 68 -26.84 -32.07 22.62
N GLU A 69 -27.20 -30.83 22.27
CA GLU A 69 -28.38 -30.16 22.85
C GLU A 69 -29.64 -30.19 21.97
N ALA A 70 -29.55 -30.63 20.70
CA ALA A 70 -30.65 -30.54 19.73
C ALA A 70 -31.50 -31.82 19.57
N GLN A 71 -31.30 -32.86 20.38
CA GLN A 71 -32.06 -34.13 20.28
C GLN A 71 -32.97 -34.44 21.48
N ALA A 72 -33.22 -33.48 22.37
CA ALA A 72 -34.08 -33.69 23.54
C ALA A 72 -35.52 -33.17 23.40
N SER A 73 -35.94 -32.65 22.24
CA SER A 73 -37.32 -32.19 22.05
C SER A 73 -37.91 -32.66 20.72
N GLU A 74 -38.36 -33.91 20.65
CA GLU A 74 -39.44 -34.34 19.75
C GLU A 74 -39.79 -35.82 20.01
N ALA A 75 -40.77 -36.05 20.90
CA ALA A 75 -41.61 -37.24 20.88
C ALA A 75 -43.03 -36.83 21.35
N PRO A 76 -44.10 -37.43 20.81
CA PRO A 76 -45.43 -36.82 20.76
C PRO A 76 -46.31 -37.10 21.99
N ASP A 77 -47.24 -36.18 22.22
CA ASP A 77 -48.27 -36.20 23.25
C ASP A 77 -49.23 -37.41 23.12
N GLU A 78 -49.25 -38.28 24.14
CA GLU A 78 -50.41 -39.10 24.49
C GLU A 78 -50.66 -39.09 26.02
N VAL A 79 -51.89 -38.65 26.32
CA VAL A 79 -52.75 -38.60 27.51
C VAL A 79 -52.38 -39.36 28.82
N ASP A 80 -52.62 -38.64 29.92
CA ASP A 80 -53.15 -39.03 31.24
C ASP A 80 -52.26 -39.14 32.52
N GLU A 81 -52.84 -38.51 33.56
CA GLU A 81 -52.69 -38.68 35.01
C GLU A 81 -51.34 -38.44 35.74
N ALA A 82 -51.33 -37.31 36.46
CA ALA A 82 -50.94 -37.16 37.87
C ALA A 82 -49.83 -38.07 38.46
N GLU A 83 -48.59 -37.57 38.51
CA GLU A 83 -47.74 -37.75 39.70
C GLU A 83 -46.61 -36.70 39.77
N LYS A 84 -46.39 -36.15 40.96
CA LYS A 84 -45.40 -35.12 41.27
C LYS A 84 -44.03 -35.80 41.49
N PRO A 85 -42.91 -35.40 40.86
CA PRO A 85 -41.66 -36.13 41.01
C PRO A 85 -40.97 -35.80 42.36
N PRO A 86 -40.34 -36.77 43.04
CA PRO A 86 -39.53 -36.50 44.22
C PRO A 86 -38.17 -35.90 43.86
N ARG A 87 -37.70 -34.98 44.72
CA ARG A 87 -36.38 -34.33 44.69
C ARG A 87 -35.23 -35.34 44.80
N GLY A 88 -34.21 -35.18 43.96
CA GLY A 88 -32.83 -35.55 44.28
C GLY A 88 -32.17 -36.52 43.30
N LEU A 89 -31.63 -36.00 42.20
CA LEU A 89 -30.54 -36.63 41.44
C LEU A 89 -29.38 -35.62 41.39
N PRO A 90 -28.13 -36.04 41.66
CA PRO A 90 -26.98 -35.15 41.64
C PRO A 90 -26.72 -34.67 40.21
N GLU A 91 -26.51 -33.37 40.04
CA GLU A 91 -26.12 -32.79 38.76
C GLU A 91 -24.84 -33.46 38.24
N PRO A 92 -24.75 -33.79 36.94
CA PRO A 92 -23.51 -34.28 36.36
C PRO A 92 -22.48 -33.15 36.41
N GLY A 93 -21.42 -33.33 37.20
CA GLY A 93 -20.29 -32.41 37.24
C GLY A 93 -19.62 -32.27 35.87
N PRO A 94 -18.93 -31.15 35.60
CA PRO A 94 -18.38 -30.84 34.29
C PRO A 94 -17.35 -31.89 33.86
N PRO A 95 -17.35 -32.35 32.59
CA PRO A 95 -16.38 -33.33 32.11
C PRO A 95 -14.97 -32.72 32.07
N SER A 96 -14.10 -33.30 32.88
CA SER A 96 -12.66 -33.06 32.91
C SER A 96 -11.99 -33.30 31.55
N GLY A 97 -11.27 -32.29 31.03
CA GLY A 97 -10.07 -32.52 30.21
C GLY A 97 -10.08 -32.06 28.74
N ALA A 98 -10.97 -31.16 28.32
CA ALA A 98 -10.91 -30.63 26.95
C ALA A 98 -9.86 -29.49 26.85
N ARG A 99 -8.72 -29.75 26.19
CA ARG A 99 -7.70 -28.70 25.96
C ARG A 99 -8.31 -27.57 25.12
N PRO A 100 -8.10 -26.29 25.48
CA PRO A 100 -8.60 -25.18 24.69
C PRO A 100 -7.95 -25.20 23.30
N LEU A 101 -8.77 -25.08 22.25
CA LEU A 101 -8.28 -24.98 20.88
C LEU A 101 -7.61 -23.62 20.70
N LYS A 102 -6.35 -23.62 20.27
CA LYS A 102 -5.62 -22.40 19.95
C LYS A 102 -5.83 -22.04 18.48
N LEU A 103 -6.51 -20.93 18.24
CA LEU A 103 -6.74 -20.38 16.91
C LEU A 103 -5.90 -19.10 16.74
N THR A 104 -5.28 -18.93 15.57
CA THR A 104 -4.55 -17.70 15.22
C THR A 104 -5.30 -16.97 14.11
N LEU A 105 -5.87 -15.80 14.41
CA LEU A 105 -6.50 -14.93 13.43
C LEU A 105 -5.47 -13.97 12.83
N VAL A 106 -5.35 -13.94 11.52
CA VAL A 106 -4.46 -13.06 10.76
C VAL A 106 -5.29 -12.18 9.83
N TYR A 107 -5.12 -10.87 9.92
CA TYR A 107 -5.80 -9.91 9.05
C TYR A 107 -4.96 -8.65 8.87
N CYS A 108 -5.13 -7.97 7.73
CA CYS A 108 -4.55 -6.65 7.51
C CYS A 108 -5.48 -5.58 8.08
N SER A 109 -5.06 -4.92 9.16
CA SER A 109 -5.82 -3.86 9.84
C SER A 109 -6.17 -2.72 8.89
N ALA A 110 -5.24 -2.28 8.03
CA ALA A 110 -5.46 -1.19 7.08
C ALA A 110 -6.54 -1.50 6.02
N MET A 111 -6.79 -2.78 5.73
CA MET A 111 -7.72 -3.22 4.68
C MET A 111 -9.04 -3.78 5.24
N ALA A 112 -9.06 -4.21 6.49
CA ALA A 112 -10.24 -4.75 7.13
C ALA A 112 -11.22 -3.62 7.49
N ASP A 113 -12.51 -3.89 7.32
CA ASP A 113 -13.56 -3.02 7.81
C ASP A 113 -13.67 -3.20 9.34
N PRO A 114 -13.43 -2.16 10.16
CA PRO A 114 -13.45 -2.28 11.61
C PRO A 114 -14.82 -2.74 12.13
N MET A 115 -15.92 -2.36 11.47
CA MET A 115 -17.26 -2.78 11.89
C MET A 115 -17.50 -4.27 11.61
N LEU A 116 -17.10 -4.75 10.43
CA LEU A 116 -17.23 -6.16 10.06
C LEU A 116 -16.33 -7.03 10.94
N LEU A 117 -15.11 -6.57 11.21
CA LEU A 117 -14.16 -7.22 12.10
C LEU A 117 -14.74 -7.40 13.52
N GLN A 118 -15.31 -6.35 14.11
CA GLN A 118 -15.85 -6.40 15.46
C GLN A 118 -17.20 -7.12 15.58
N LYS A 119 -18.09 -6.99 14.58
CA LYS A 119 -19.45 -7.55 14.65
C LYS A 119 -19.55 -8.99 14.16
N VAL A 120 -18.69 -9.40 13.23
CA VAL A 120 -18.81 -10.71 12.55
C VAL A 120 -17.54 -11.54 12.73
N VAL A 121 -16.37 -11.03 12.32
CA VAL A 121 -15.12 -11.82 12.29
C VAL A 121 -14.70 -12.27 13.68
N LEU A 122 -14.53 -11.34 14.63
CA LEU A 122 -14.04 -11.65 15.97
C LEU A 122 -15.03 -12.51 16.77
N PRO A 123 -16.36 -12.23 16.78
CA PRO A 123 -17.33 -13.10 17.44
C PRO A 123 -17.36 -14.52 16.88
N GLN A 124 -17.36 -14.69 15.55
CA GLN A 124 -17.35 -16.02 14.93
C GLN A 124 -16.03 -16.77 15.17
N ALA A 125 -14.90 -16.08 15.11
CA ALA A 125 -13.60 -16.70 15.42
C ALA A 125 -13.52 -17.16 16.88
N ARG A 126 -14.08 -16.40 17.82
CA ARG A 126 -14.18 -16.76 19.25
C ARG A 126 -15.21 -17.85 19.54
N ALA A 127 -16.26 -17.95 18.73
CA ALA A 127 -17.25 -19.03 18.85
C ALA A 127 -16.66 -20.41 18.47
N GLY A 128 -15.50 -20.43 17.83
CA GLY A 128 -14.90 -21.64 17.30
C GLY A 128 -15.49 -21.98 15.94
N VAL A 129 -14.60 -22.25 14.99
CA VAL A 129 -14.96 -22.64 13.62
C VAL A 129 -15.88 -23.87 13.50
N PRO A 130 -16.07 -24.78 14.49
CA PRO A 130 -17.01 -25.90 14.34
C PRO A 130 -18.50 -25.54 14.37
N ALA A 131 -18.90 -24.30 14.70
CA ALA A 131 -20.32 -23.96 14.88
C ALA A 131 -21.13 -23.84 13.58
N LEU A 132 -20.47 -23.86 12.41
CA LEU A 132 -21.14 -23.93 11.10
C LEU A 132 -20.85 -25.30 10.50
N ALA A 133 -21.90 -26.09 10.26
CA ALA A 133 -21.79 -27.42 9.70
C ALA A 133 -20.94 -27.41 8.41
N PRO A 134 -20.06 -28.39 8.19
CA PRO A 134 -19.19 -28.45 7.01
C PRO A 134 -19.95 -28.44 5.68
N GLU A 135 -21.24 -28.79 5.68
CA GLU A 135 -22.10 -28.78 4.48
C GLU A 135 -22.60 -27.37 4.08
N GLU A 136 -22.73 -26.44 5.03
CA GLU A 136 -23.11 -25.05 4.74
C GLU A 136 -21.89 -24.19 4.33
N ALA A 137 -20.72 -24.48 4.89
CA ALA A 137 -19.46 -23.83 4.50
C ALA A 137 -18.99 -24.25 3.08
N ALA A 138 -19.28 -25.48 2.65
CA ALA A 138 -18.95 -25.99 1.32
C ALA A 138 -19.90 -25.47 0.22
N SER A 139 -21.12 -25.06 0.57
CA SER A 139 -22.13 -24.54 -0.37
C SER A 139 -22.10 -23.01 -0.50
N ALA A 140 -21.33 -22.31 0.33
CA ALA A 140 -21.09 -20.88 0.19
C ALA A 140 -20.30 -20.59 -1.09
N ARG A 141 -20.99 -20.04 -2.10
CA ARG A 141 -20.37 -19.51 -3.33
C ARG A 141 -19.28 -18.47 -2.98
N PRO A 142 -18.24 -18.30 -3.81
CA PRO A 142 -17.31 -17.17 -3.67
C PRO A 142 -18.11 -15.87 -3.76
N GLY A 143 -18.34 -15.22 -2.61
CA GLY A 143 -19.16 -14.00 -2.53
C GLY A 143 -20.10 -13.87 -1.32
N ASN A 144 -20.34 -14.92 -0.53
CA ASN A 144 -21.11 -14.77 0.71
C ASN A 144 -20.27 -14.02 1.76
N MET A 145 -20.56 -12.74 1.97
CA MET A 145 -20.04 -11.94 3.07
C MET A 145 -20.38 -12.62 4.41
N GLY A 146 -19.39 -12.80 5.28
CA GLY A 146 -19.62 -13.30 6.64
C GLY A 146 -19.59 -14.82 6.82
N ALA A 147 -19.22 -15.61 5.79
CA ALA A 147 -19.05 -17.05 5.89
C ALA A 147 -17.57 -17.47 5.81
N TRP A 148 -17.14 -18.33 6.74
CA TRP A 148 -15.81 -18.93 6.72
C TRP A 148 -15.73 -20.02 5.64
N GLN A 149 -14.73 -19.93 4.78
CA GLN A 149 -14.43 -20.92 3.76
C GLN A 149 -13.10 -21.59 4.07
N GLU A 150 -13.05 -22.91 4.02
CA GLU A 150 -11.80 -23.64 4.24
C GLU A 150 -10.77 -23.33 3.14
N LEU A 151 -9.58 -22.90 3.54
CA LEU A 151 -8.48 -22.62 2.63
C LEU A 151 -7.97 -23.93 2.04
N LYS A 152 -8.06 -24.05 0.72
CA LYS A 152 -7.42 -25.12 -0.04
C LYS A 152 -6.48 -24.46 -1.03
N LEU A 153 -5.21 -24.87 -1.05
CA LEU A 153 -4.27 -24.42 -2.07
C LEU A 153 -4.88 -24.70 -3.46
N PRO A 154 -5.04 -23.70 -4.32
CA PRO A 154 -5.54 -23.93 -5.66
C PRO A 154 -4.55 -24.86 -6.39
N ARG A 155 -5.01 -26.06 -6.75
CA ARG A 155 -4.23 -26.96 -7.63
C ARG A 155 -4.20 -26.33 -9.01
N ILE A 156 -3.12 -25.64 -9.34
CA ILE A 156 -2.92 -25.14 -10.68
C ILE A 156 -2.71 -26.35 -11.61
N SER A 157 -3.39 -26.36 -12.74
CA SER A 157 -3.23 -27.36 -13.80
C SER A 157 -1.74 -27.51 -14.17
N LYS A 158 -1.32 -28.70 -14.59
CA LYS A 158 0.07 -29.13 -14.87
C LYS A 158 0.85 -28.26 -15.89
N GLU A 159 0.25 -27.21 -16.45
CA GLU A 159 0.81 -26.39 -17.53
C GLU A 159 1.28 -24.99 -17.08
N ALA A 160 1.12 -24.62 -15.80
CA ALA A 160 1.65 -23.35 -15.30
C ALA A 160 3.06 -23.53 -14.68
N PRO A 161 4.06 -22.72 -15.09
CA PRO A 161 5.45 -22.86 -14.64
C PRO A 161 5.72 -22.36 -13.21
N HIS A 162 4.72 -21.85 -12.50
CA HIS A 162 4.86 -21.32 -11.13
C HIS A 162 3.99 -22.10 -10.15
N THR A 163 4.60 -22.95 -9.33
CA THR A 163 3.96 -23.53 -8.16
C THR A 163 3.68 -22.41 -7.16
N ILE A 164 2.40 -22.09 -6.90
CA ILE A 164 2.03 -21.13 -5.86
C ILE A 164 2.37 -21.74 -4.50
N THR A 165 3.23 -21.07 -3.75
CA THR A 165 3.55 -21.47 -2.38
C THR A 165 2.46 -21.01 -1.41
N TRP A 166 2.31 -21.69 -0.26
CA TRP A 166 1.43 -21.21 0.82
C TRP A 166 1.72 -19.76 1.23
N ARG A 167 2.98 -19.33 1.20
CA ARG A 167 3.38 -17.96 1.50
C ARG A 167 2.72 -16.96 0.56
N ASP A 168 2.87 -17.17 -0.74
CA ASP A 168 2.32 -16.26 -1.74
C ASP A 168 0.79 -16.23 -1.68
N TYR A 169 0.16 -17.39 -1.48
CA TYR A 169 -1.29 -17.51 -1.38
C TYR A 169 -1.86 -16.79 -0.14
N ILE A 170 -1.27 -17.02 1.03
CA ILE A 170 -1.71 -16.40 2.29
C ILE A 170 -1.49 -14.89 2.27
N CYS A 171 -0.31 -14.44 1.85
CA CYS A 171 -0.02 -13.01 1.69
C CYS A 171 -1.03 -12.34 0.75
N ARG A 172 -1.29 -12.95 -0.41
CA ARG A 172 -2.27 -12.44 -1.36
C ARG A 172 -3.67 -12.33 -0.75
N MET A 173 -4.13 -13.36 -0.06
CA MET A 173 -5.45 -13.38 0.57
C MET A 173 -5.58 -12.30 1.65
N ILE A 174 -4.55 -12.10 2.49
CA ILE A 174 -4.51 -11.05 3.52
C ILE A 174 -4.60 -9.66 2.88
N PHE A 175 -3.83 -9.40 1.81
CA PHE A 175 -3.82 -8.12 1.10
C PHE A 175 -5.02 -7.93 0.14
N GLU A 176 -5.83 -8.97 -0.06
CA GLU A 176 -7.16 -8.89 -0.68
C GLU A 176 -8.27 -8.60 0.35
N ALA A 177 -7.88 -8.21 1.58
CA ALA A 177 -8.74 -7.89 2.70
C ALA A 177 -9.53 -9.09 3.26
N ASN A 178 -8.98 -10.30 3.14
CA ASN A 178 -9.51 -11.46 3.85
C ASN A 178 -8.90 -11.58 5.24
N ALA A 179 -9.72 -11.97 6.21
CA ALA A 179 -9.26 -12.47 7.49
C ALA A 179 -9.07 -13.99 7.38
N ILE A 180 -7.94 -14.49 7.88
CA ILE A 180 -7.59 -15.91 7.83
C ILE A 180 -7.44 -16.43 9.26
N LEU A 181 -8.11 -17.53 9.57
CA LEU A 181 -8.09 -18.19 10.86
C LEU A 181 -7.35 -19.52 10.73
N PHE A 182 -6.23 -19.66 11.42
CA PHE A 182 -5.41 -20.87 11.44
C PHE A 182 -5.67 -21.68 12.70
N CYS A 183 -5.83 -22.99 12.53
CA CYS A 183 -5.85 -23.96 13.61
C CYS A 183 -4.62 -24.88 13.47
N ASP A 184 -3.59 -24.62 14.28
CA ASP A 184 -2.32 -25.35 14.22
C ASP A 184 -2.51 -26.85 14.51
N GLU A 185 -3.36 -27.19 15.48
CA GLU A 185 -3.62 -28.56 15.90
C GLU A 185 -4.29 -29.42 14.81
N GLN A 186 -5.15 -28.80 14.00
CA GLN A 186 -5.90 -29.50 12.96
C GLN A 186 -5.25 -29.40 11.58
N GLN A 187 -4.20 -28.58 11.42
CA GLN A 187 -3.63 -28.24 10.11
C GLN A 187 -4.74 -27.83 9.12
N ARG A 188 -5.57 -26.88 9.56
CA ARG A 188 -6.66 -26.30 8.75
C ARG A 188 -6.65 -24.80 8.89
N ALA A 189 -6.96 -24.11 7.80
CA ALA A 189 -7.13 -22.67 7.77
C ALA A 189 -8.48 -22.35 7.14
N TRP A 190 -9.11 -21.26 7.58
CA TRP A 190 -10.33 -20.73 6.97
C TRP A 190 -10.13 -19.27 6.61
N SER A 191 -10.65 -18.83 5.48
CA SER A 191 -10.71 -17.41 5.12
C SER A 191 -12.14 -16.90 5.13
N MET A 192 -12.28 -15.63 5.48
CA MET A 192 -13.51 -14.88 5.30
C MET A 192 -13.16 -13.51 4.74
N SER A 193 -13.97 -13.00 3.81
CA SER A 193 -13.84 -11.63 3.35
C SER A 193 -14.17 -10.67 4.50
N ALA A 194 -13.18 -9.88 4.91
CA ALA A 194 -13.28 -8.96 6.04
C ALA A 194 -13.16 -7.48 5.62
N GLY A 195 -12.90 -7.23 4.33
CA GLY A 195 -12.82 -5.89 3.75
C GLY A 195 -14.00 -5.57 2.86
N THR A 196 -14.54 -4.38 3.06
CA THR A 196 -15.32 -3.66 2.05
C THR A 196 -14.38 -2.68 1.35
N VAL A 197 -14.48 -2.54 0.02
CA VAL A 197 -13.84 -1.41 -0.67
C VAL A 197 -14.44 -0.14 -0.01
N PRO A 198 -13.63 0.77 0.56
CA PRO A 198 -14.09 1.77 1.51
C PRO A 198 -15.35 2.52 1.03
N GLY A 199 -16.37 2.54 1.90
CA GLY A 199 -17.75 2.99 1.66
C GLY A 199 -17.97 4.50 1.49
N ARG A 200 -17.06 5.22 0.85
CA ARG A 200 -17.34 6.51 0.21
C ARG A 200 -16.55 6.47 -1.09
N SER A 201 -17.25 6.54 -2.23
CA SER A 201 -16.60 6.60 -3.55
C SER A 201 -15.48 7.62 -3.48
N PRO A 202 -14.21 7.23 -3.59
CA PRO A 202 -13.12 8.20 -3.56
C PRO A 202 -13.43 9.25 -4.62
N SER A 203 -13.60 10.49 -4.17
CA SER A 203 -13.90 11.59 -5.09
C SER A 203 -12.67 11.90 -5.94
N GLU A 204 -12.90 12.59 -7.05
CA GLU A 204 -11.79 13.04 -7.89
C GLU A 204 -10.79 13.87 -7.07
N ALA A 205 -9.49 13.60 -7.24
CA ALA A 205 -8.44 14.31 -6.52
C ALA A 205 -8.55 15.81 -6.82
N ALA A 206 -8.92 16.61 -5.81
CA ALA A 206 -9.14 18.05 -5.98
C ALA A 206 -7.88 18.80 -6.45
N THR A 207 -6.71 18.28 -6.09
CA THR A 207 -5.40 18.84 -6.46
C THR A 207 -4.99 18.50 -7.90
N GLU A 208 -5.41 17.35 -8.41
CA GLU A 208 -4.89 16.76 -9.65
C GLU A 208 -6.02 16.07 -10.44
N VAL A 209 -6.67 16.81 -11.34
CA VAL A 209 -7.73 16.28 -12.20
C VAL A 209 -7.13 15.36 -13.27
N SER A 210 -7.68 14.16 -13.45
CA SER A 210 -7.14 13.16 -14.39
C SER A 210 -8.02 13.09 -15.64
N VAL A 211 -7.43 13.30 -16.82
CA VAL A 211 -8.14 13.10 -18.10
C VAL A 211 -8.25 11.61 -18.42
N ARG A 212 -7.22 10.82 -18.07
CA ARG A 212 -7.18 9.36 -18.22
C ARG A 212 -6.53 8.69 -17.00
N GLY A 213 -7.05 7.53 -16.59
CA GLY A 213 -6.55 6.75 -15.46
C GLY A 213 -7.50 6.72 -14.26
N PRO A 214 -7.03 6.21 -13.11
CA PRO A 214 -7.80 6.19 -11.86
C PRO A 214 -8.19 7.60 -11.44
N LYS A 215 -9.45 7.76 -11.03
CA LYS A 215 -9.98 9.06 -10.56
C LYS A 215 -9.99 9.17 -9.05
N ASP A 216 -9.74 8.10 -8.33
CA ASP A 216 -9.76 8.14 -6.87
C ASP A 216 -8.64 9.03 -6.33
N GLY A 217 -9.01 10.01 -5.52
CA GLY A 217 -8.09 10.81 -4.72
C GLY A 217 -7.98 10.31 -3.28
N PHE A 218 -6.94 10.75 -2.59
CA PHE A 218 -6.88 10.65 -1.13
C PHE A 218 -8.02 11.44 -0.48
N VAL A 219 -8.44 10.98 0.69
CA VAL A 219 -9.48 11.58 1.53
C VAL A 219 -8.87 12.01 2.87
N GLU A 220 -9.65 12.59 3.77
CA GLU A 220 -9.13 13.07 5.05
C GLU A 220 -8.78 11.94 6.03
N GLN A 221 -9.35 10.74 5.85
CA GLN A 221 -9.17 9.63 6.79
C GLN A 221 -7.88 8.84 6.50
N LEU A 222 -6.97 8.79 7.47
CA LEU A 222 -5.68 8.07 7.35
C LEU A 222 -5.85 6.58 7.02
N HIS A 223 -6.83 5.92 7.65
CA HIS A 223 -7.14 4.50 7.42
C HIS A 223 -7.50 4.23 5.95
N THR A 224 -8.42 5.03 5.40
CA THR A 224 -8.85 4.92 4.00
C THR A 224 -7.69 5.15 3.04
N ASN A 225 -6.84 6.16 3.30
CA ASN A 225 -5.69 6.47 2.45
C ASN A 225 -4.65 5.33 2.45
N THR A 226 -4.41 4.73 3.60
CA THR A 226 -3.52 3.57 3.73
C THR A 226 -4.09 2.37 2.97
N ALA A 227 -5.40 2.13 3.08
CA ALA A 227 -6.10 1.10 2.32
C ALA A 227 -5.99 1.31 0.80
N LEU A 228 -6.13 2.55 0.31
CA LEU A 228 -6.02 2.88 -1.13
C LEU A 228 -4.64 2.57 -1.72
N ILE A 229 -3.57 2.76 -0.93
CA ILE A 229 -2.20 2.38 -1.31
C ILE A 229 -2.05 0.86 -1.26
N ARG A 230 -2.48 0.23 -0.17
CA ARG A 230 -2.35 -1.22 0.06
C ARG A 230 -3.14 -2.05 -0.95
N TYR A 231 -4.30 -1.54 -1.40
CA TYR A 231 -5.12 -2.15 -2.45
C TYR A 231 -4.37 -2.28 -3.78
N ARG A 232 -3.52 -1.30 -4.11
CA ARG A 232 -2.69 -1.27 -5.32
C ARG A 232 -1.37 -2.00 -5.16
N LEU A 233 -0.75 -1.91 -3.98
CA LEU A 233 0.56 -2.46 -3.69
C LEU A 233 0.44 -3.61 -2.67
N ARG A 234 0.11 -4.80 -3.19
CA ARG A 234 -0.17 -6.03 -2.41
C ARG A 234 1.09 -6.86 -2.16
N THR A 235 2.13 -6.22 -1.62
CA THR A 235 3.42 -6.84 -1.29
C THR A 235 3.65 -6.83 0.23
N PRO A 236 4.17 -7.92 0.81
CA PRO A 236 4.60 -7.93 2.21
C PRO A 236 5.82 -7.03 2.47
N GLY A 237 6.53 -6.58 1.43
CA GLY A 237 7.66 -5.66 1.55
C GLY A 237 7.24 -4.21 1.81
N LEU A 238 5.98 -3.84 1.56
CA LEU A 238 5.46 -2.52 1.92
C LEU A 238 5.22 -2.47 3.42
N ARG A 239 6.03 -1.64 4.11
CA ARG A 239 5.90 -1.33 5.53
C ARG A 239 5.01 -0.10 5.72
N CYS A 240 4.26 -0.09 6.81
CA CYS A 240 3.35 1.00 7.17
C CYS A 240 3.50 1.30 8.65
N GLU A 241 4.41 2.21 8.98
CA GLU A 241 4.69 2.62 10.36
C GLU A 241 3.72 3.74 10.77
N GLN A 242 2.89 3.48 11.78
CA GLN A 242 2.01 4.51 12.34
C GLN A 242 2.73 5.24 13.48
N LEU A 243 2.65 6.56 13.46
CA LEU A 243 3.29 7.45 14.43
C LEU A 243 2.39 8.64 14.74
N CYS A 244 2.60 9.27 15.90
CA CYS A 244 1.87 10.48 16.29
C CYS A 244 2.84 11.67 16.24
N VAL A 245 2.45 12.74 15.56
CA VAL A 245 3.23 13.97 15.40
C VAL A 245 2.51 15.13 16.07
N GLY A 246 3.27 16.01 16.72
CA GLY A 246 2.76 17.17 17.43
C GLY A 246 2.56 16.91 18.92
N THR A 247 3.05 17.81 19.76
CA THR A 247 3.09 17.63 21.22
C THR A 247 1.71 17.79 21.86
N ARG A 248 0.87 18.70 21.34
CA ARG A 248 -0.50 18.92 21.84
C ARG A 248 -1.57 18.36 20.92
N SER A 249 -1.38 18.41 19.60
CA SER A 249 -2.36 17.91 18.65
C SER A 249 -2.44 16.38 18.59
N GLY A 250 -1.31 15.68 18.83
CA GLY A 250 -1.25 14.23 18.76
C GLY A 250 -1.74 13.68 17.42
N THR A 251 -1.43 14.38 16.32
CA THR A 251 -1.96 14.07 14.99
C THR A 251 -1.37 12.76 14.48
N LYS A 252 -2.22 11.82 14.07
CA LYS A 252 -1.77 10.53 13.54
C LYS A 252 -1.15 10.73 12.15
N ALA A 253 -0.02 10.07 11.91
CA ALA A 253 0.64 9.99 10.63
C ALA A 253 1.03 8.53 10.34
N ALA A 254 1.17 8.21 9.06
CA ALA A 254 1.69 6.92 8.62
C ALA A 254 2.86 7.13 7.67
N LEU A 255 3.99 6.48 7.95
CA LEU A 255 5.17 6.41 7.09
C LEU A 255 5.13 5.08 6.32
N LEU A 256 5.02 5.17 4.99
CA LEU A 256 4.97 4.03 4.09
C LEU A 256 6.24 3.98 3.24
N TYR A 257 6.82 2.78 3.09
CA TYR A 257 7.99 2.54 2.23
C TYR A 257 8.10 1.04 1.90
N GLU A 258 8.74 0.72 0.77
CA GLU A 258 9.05 -0.67 0.42
C GLU A 258 10.42 -1.05 1.01
N ALA A 259 10.46 -1.98 1.96
CA ALA A 259 11.69 -2.36 2.66
C ALA A 259 12.78 -2.91 1.73
N ASP A 260 12.39 -3.58 0.65
CA ASP A 260 13.33 -4.22 -0.29
C ASP A 260 13.98 -3.23 -1.27
N ILE A 261 13.38 -2.03 -1.45
CA ILE A 261 13.77 -1.07 -2.49
C ILE A 261 14.25 0.26 -1.88
N ALA A 262 13.62 0.70 -0.79
CA ALA A 262 13.93 1.96 -0.15
C ALA A 262 15.30 1.92 0.53
N ASN A 263 16.03 3.05 0.47
CA ASN A 263 17.28 3.18 1.21
C ASN A 263 16.98 3.25 2.72
N PRO A 264 17.47 2.31 3.54
CA PRO A 264 17.17 2.29 4.98
C PRO A 264 17.64 3.56 5.69
N GLN A 265 18.80 4.11 5.33
CA GLN A 265 19.32 5.35 5.93
C GLN A 265 18.41 6.54 5.70
N LEU A 266 17.73 6.59 4.55
CA LEU A 266 16.77 7.64 4.24
C LEU A 266 15.51 7.47 5.09
N VAL A 267 15.00 6.25 5.20
CA VAL A 267 13.80 5.94 5.99
C VAL A 267 14.04 6.26 7.46
N ASP A 268 15.19 5.85 8.01
CA ASP A 268 15.57 6.16 9.39
C ASP A 268 15.69 7.67 9.61
N ALA A 269 16.32 8.41 8.69
CA ALA A 269 16.40 9.87 8.80
C ALA A 269 15.02 10.55 8.76
N ILE A 270 14.07 10.02 7.98
CA ILE A 270 12.69 10.52 7.95
C ILE A 270 11.98 10.18 9.26
N ARG A 271 12.13 8.95 9.76
CA ARG A 271 11.56 8.48 11.03
C ARG A 271 12.05 9.33 12.20
N ASP A 272 13.36 9.53 12.29
CA ASP A 272 14.00 10.34 13.33
C ASP A 272 13.47 11.78 13.28
N LYS A 273 13.39 12.38 12.09
CA LYS A 273 12.80 13.70 11.90
C LYS A 273 11.35 13.75 12.36
N LEU A 274 10.51 12.83 11.91
CA LEU A 274 9.09 12.80 12.30
C LEU A 274 8.91 12.68 13.81
N SER A 275 9.74 11.86 14.46
CA SER A 275 9.71 11.69 15.92
C SER A 275 10.27 12.89 16.70
N GLY A 276 11.17 13.66 16.08
CA GLY A 276 11.82 14.83 16.68
C GLY A 276 11.09 16.15 16.41
N ILE A 277 9.92 16.15 15.75
CA ILE A 277 9.14 17.37 15.52
C ILE A 277 8.55 17.86 16.85
N ASP A 278 9.14 18.95 17.37
CA ASP A 278 8.63 19.70 18.51
C ASP A 278 7.76 20.87 18.03
N ALA A 279 6.54 20.56 17.63
CA ALA A 279 5.53 21.54 17.26
C ALA A 279 4.26 21.30 18.10
N ASP A 280 3.64 22.37 18.60
CA ASP A 280 2.40 22.26 19.38
C ASP A 280 1.27 21.62 18.58
N ASP A 281 1.12 21.99 17.30
CA ASP A 281 0.05 21.53 16.44
C ASP A 281 0.52 21.32 14.98
N ILE A 282 0.01 20.27 14.34
CA ILE A 282 0.22 19.94 12.94
C ILE A 282 -1.11 20.09 12.19
N VAL A 283 -1.32 21.28 11.63
CA VAL A 283 -2.56 21.67 10.95
C VAL A 283 -2.70 21.12 9.53
N SER A 284 -1.59 21.00 8.78
CA SER A 284 -1.64 20.61 7.37
C SER A 284 -0.42 19.83 6.91
N THR A 285 -0.59 19.08 5.82
CA THR A 285 0.51 18.38 5.14
C THR A 285 1.63 19.34 4.73
N ARG A 286 1.31 20.59 4.34
CA ARG A 286 2.33 21.59 4.01
C ARG A 286 3.11 22.04 5.25
N HIS A 287 2.43 22.26 6.38
CA HIS A 287 3.10 22.58 7.63
C HIS A 287 4.07 21.46 8.05
N LEU A 288 3.65 20.20 7.93
CA LEU A 288 4.52 19.05 8.18
C LEU A 288 5.72 19.00 7.20
N GLN A 289 5.52 19.32 5.92
CA GLN A 289 6.63 19.39 4.95
C GLN A 289 7.67 20.43 5.34
N ASP A 290 7.23 21.61 5.79
CA ASP A 290 8.13 22.68 6.19
C ASP A 290 8.96 22.27 7.42
N LEU A 291 8.35 21.53 8.37
CA LEU A 291 9.04 20.99 9.55
C LEU A 291 10.02 19.84 9.23
N LEU A 292 9.75 19.06 8.17
CA LEU A 292 10.65 17.98 7.74
C LEU A 292 11.95 18.50 7.09
N VAL A 293 11.96 19.75 6.61
CA VAL A 293 13.07 20.33 5.84
C VAL A 293 13.86 21.33 6.69
N ASP A 294 15.03 20.92 7.21
CA ASP A 294 15.86 21.76 8.12
C ASP A 294 16.37 23.08 7.50
N ARG A 295 16.38 23.20 6.16
CA ARG A 295 16.93 24.37 5.46
C ARG A 295 15.84 25.10 4.69
N SER A 296 15.43 26.24 5.23
CA SER A 296 14.50 27.19 4.61
C SER A 296 14.97 27.79 3.27
N TRP A 297 16.27 27.68 2.92
CA TRP A 297 16.86 28.25 1.70
C TRP A 297 17.22 27.23 0.59
N SER A 298 16.49 26.11 0.48
CA SER A 298 16.71 25.17 -0.63
C SER A 298 16.05 25.68 -1.92
N LEU A 299 16.83 25.84 -3.00
CA LEU A 299 16.31 26.23 -4.33
C LEU A 299 15.33 25.19 -4.90
N LEU A 300 15.53 23.92 -4.57
CA LEU A 300 14.64 22.83 -4.96
C LEU A 300 13.95 22.25 -3.73
N PRO A 301 12.63 21.97 -3.81
CA PRO A 301 11.93 21.31 -2.71
C PRO A 301 12.47 19.87 -2.55
N ARG A 302 12.70 19.47 -1.29
CA ARG A 302 13.20 18.14 -0.94
C ARG A 302 12.10 17.11 -0.73
N THR A 303 10.85 17.56 -0.73
CA THR A 303 9.64 16.75 -0.66
C THR A 303 8.67 17.22 -1.74
N SER A 304 7.82 16.31 -2.20
CA SER A 304 6.69 16.64 -3.07
C SER A 304 5.39 16.28 -2.35
N TYR A 305 4.27 16.79 -2.81
CA TYR A 305 2.95 16.28 -2.41
C TYR A 305 2.21 15.70 -3.60
N THR A 306 1.23 14.85 -3.34
CA THR A 306 0.25 14.41 -4.32
C THR A 306 -1.11 14.16 -3.67
N GLY A 307 -2.17 14.46 -4.39
CA GLY A 307 -3.55 14.07 -4.02
C GLY A 307 -3.93 12.67 -4.51
N ARG A 308 -3.02 12.00 -5.24
CA ARG A 308 -3.30 10.79 -6.00
C ARG A 308 -2.66 9.52 -5.41
N PRO A 309 -3.45 8.50 -5.05
CA PRO A 309 -2.94 7.25 -4.51
C PRO A 309 -2.16 6.43 -5.54
N ASP A 310 -2.52 6.50 -6.83
CA ASP A 310 -1.80 5.80 -7.88
C ASP A 310 -0.39 6.37 -8.12
N PHE A 311 -0.22 7.69 -8.04
CA PHE A 311 1.10 8.30 -8.13
C PHE A 311 1.96 8.03 -6.89
N ALA A 312 1.37 8.02 -5.70
CA ALA A 312 2.05 7.64 -4.46
C ALA A 312 2.61 6.21 -4.55
N VAL A 313 1.82 5.25 -5.07
CA VAL A 313 2.27 3.86 -5.30
C VAL A 313 3.41 3.77 -6.30
N GLN A 314 3.38 4.56 -7.38
CA GLN A 314 4.52 4.63 -8.32
C GLN A 314 5.79 5.15 -7.64
N CYS A 315 5.66 6.08 -6.70
CA CYS A 315 6.79 6.60 -5.94
C CYS A 315 7.34 5.56 -4.95
N LEU A 316 6.46 4.83 -4.25
CA LEU A 316 6.84 3.70 -3.38
C LEU A 316 7.58 2.61 -4.16
N ALA A 317 7.05 2.21 -5.32
CA ALA A 317 7.69 1.24 -6.20
C ALA A 317 9.04 1.71 -6.76
N ALA A 318 9.29 3.02 -6.78
CA ALA A 318 10.58 3.61 -7.15
C ALA A 318 11.55 3.77 -5.97
N GLY A 319 11.23 3.20 -4.79
CA GLY A 319 12.07 3.25 -3.58
C GLY A 319 11.99 4.54 -2.78
N ARG A 320 10.94 5.36 -2.99
CA ARG A 320 10.69 6.58 -2.20
C ARG A 320 9.77 6.25 -1.02
N ALA A 321 9.86 7.04 0.03
CA ALA A 321 8.94 7.00 1.17
C ALA A 321 7.74 7.92 0.92
N VAL A 322 6.58 7.52 1.45
CA VAL A 322 5.34 8.28 1.43
C VAL A 322 4.87 8.51 2.85
N ILE A 323 4.49 9.73 3.20
CA ILE A 323 3.97 10.09 4.52
C ILE A 323 2.53 10.56 4.34
N LEU A 324 1.62 9.93 5.08
CA LEU A 324 0.21 10.30 5.17
C LEU A 324 -0.05 10.97 6.52
N LEU A 325 -0.89 12.00 6.53
CA LEU A 325 -1.31 12.70 7.73
C LEU A 325 -2.83 12.57 7.87
N ASP A 326 -3.31 12.28 9.07
CA ASP A 326 -4.74 12.22 9.35
C ASP A 326 -5.38 13.62 9.28
N GLY A 327 -6.57 13.70 8.69
CA GLY A 327 -7.26 14.95 8.41
C GLY A 327 -6.86 15.65 7.11
N ASN A 328 -5.96 15.08 6.29
CA ASN A 328 -5.52 15.71 5.05
C ASN A 328 -5.65 14.80 3.80
N PRO A 329 -6.25 15.30 2.69
CA PRO A 329 -6.41 14.54 1.45
C PRO A 329 -5.18 14.57 0.53
N THR A 330 -3.96 14.71 1.10
CA THR A 330 -2.71 14.72 0.33
C THR A 330 -1.62 13.94 1.04
N ALA A 331 -0.77 13.28 0.25
CA ALA A 331 0.39 12.53 0.73
C ALA A 331 1.70 13.29 0.44
N ILE A 332 2.67 13.20 1.34
CA ILE A 332 4.04 13.71 1.14
C ILE A 332 4.88 12.60 0.53
N ILE A 333 5.70 12.92 -0.47
CA ILE A 333 6.66 12.01 -1.10
C ILE A 333 8.07 12.50 -0.79
N ALA A 334 8.92 11.62 -0.26
CA ALA A 334 10.31 11.91 0.09
C ALA A 334 11.27 10.79 -0.37
N PRO A 335 12.46 11.11 -0.90
CA PRO A 335 12.93 12.45 -1.20
C PRO A 335 12.30 12.93 -2.51
N ALA A 336 12.27 14.23 -2.75
CA ALA A 336 12.01 14.80 -4.07
C ALA A 336 13.33 15.20 -4.73
N ASN A 337 13.41 14.99 -6.03
CA ASN A 337 14.51 15.45 -6.87
C ASN A 337 13.95 16.12 -8.12
N LEU A 338 14.79 16.81 -8.89
CA LEU A 338 14.37 17.51 -10.10
C LEU A 338 13.60 16.58 -11.06
N PHE A 339 14.03 15.33 -11.21
CA PHE A 339 13.36 14.35 -12.06
C PHE A 339 11.95 14.00 -11.59
N LEU A 340 11.70 13.94 -10.28
CA LEU A 340 10.37 13.74 -9.73
C LEU A 340 9.49 14.96 -9.96
N LEU A 341 10.02 16.16 -9.77
CA LEU A 341 9.28 17.42 -9.96
C LEU A 341 8.83 17.63 -11.40
N MET A 342 9.58 17.10 -12.37
CA MET A 342 9.20 17.14 -13.79
C MET A 342 8.28 15.99 -14.22
N LYS A 343 7.96 15.05 -13.32
CA LYS A 343 7.08 13.91 -13.59
C LYS A 343 5.64 14.26 -13.23
N SER A 344 4.71 13.90 -14.10
CA SER A 344 3.27 13.99 -13.82
C SER A 344 2.70 12.60 -13.51
N ALA A 345 1.64 12.55 -12.70
CA ALA A 345 0.89 11.32 -12.44
C ALA A 345 0.32 10.69 -13.73
N GLU A 346 -0.09 11.53 -14.69
CA GLU A 346 -0.64 11.08 -15.98
C GLU A 346 0.40 10.48 -16.92
N ASP A 347 1.69 10.73 -16.68
CA ASP A 347 2.77 10.21 -17.53
C ASP A 347 2.77 8.67 -17.56
N ALA A 348 2.22 8.00 -16.54
CA ALA A 348 2.10 6.54 -16.52
C ALA A 348 0.96 5.99 -17.39
N GLN A 349 0.00 6.84 -17.79
CA GLN A 349 -1.21 6.45 -18.53
C GLN A 349 -1.10 6.75 -20.04
N GLN A 350 0.06 7.24 -20.48
CA GLN A 350 0.32 7.65 -21.85
C GLN A 350 1.40 6.76 -22.49
N ASN A 351 1.46 6.78 -23.83
CA ASN A 351 2.46 6.02 -24.57
C ASN A 351 3.87 6.54 -24.24
N TYR A 352 4.80 5.63 -24.01
CA TYR A 352 6.20 5.89 -23.69
C TYR A 352 6.85 6.93 -24.60
N PHE A 353 6.63 6.88 -25.93
CA PHE A 353 7.21 7.86 -26.86
C PHE A 353 6.70 9.29 -26.60
N PHE A 354 5.39 9.44 -26.37
CA PHE A 354 4.78 10.73 -26.08
C PHE A 354 5.27 11.28 -24.74
N VAL A 355 5.31 10.43 -23.71
CA VAL A 355 5.77 10.80 -22.37
C VAL A 355 7.21 11.29 -22.38
N ASN A 356 8.12 10.61 -23.07
CA ASN A 356 9.51 11.04 -23.15
C ASN A 356 9.67 12.35 -23.94
N PHE A 357 8.90 12.52 -25.02
CA PHE A 357 8.89 13.78 -25.76
C PHE A 357 8.40 14.94 -24.90
N THR A 358 7.28 14.78 -24.20
CA THR A 358 6.76 15.81 -23.30
C THR A 358 7.71 16.08 -22.14
N ARG A 359 8.37 15.05 -21.59
CA ARG A 359 9.38 15.21 -20.54
C ARG A 359 10.61 15.98 -21.03
N LEU A 360 11.09 15.70 -22.24
CA LEU A 360 12.16 16.46 -22.88
C LEU A 360 11.76 17.93 -23.05
N LEU A 361 10.54 18.19 -23.55
CA LEU A 361 10.02 19.53 -23.72
C LEU A 361 9.93 20.27 -22.37
N ARG A 362 9.48 19.60 -21.31
CA ARG A 362 9.49 20.12 -19.94
C ARG A 362 10.90 20.51 -19.47
N TYR A 363 11.93 19.71 -19.76
CA TYR A 363 13.32 20.08 -19.44
C TYR A 363 13.84 21.27 -20.27
N VAL A 364 13.53 21.32 -21.57
CA VAL A 364 13.91 22.45 -22.42
C VAL A 364 13.21 23.72 -21.95
N CYS A 365 11.91 23.66 -21.64
CA CYS A 365 11.17 24.79 -21.09
C CYS A 365 11.76 25.26 -19.75
N LEU A 366 12.15 24.35 -18.85
CA LEU A 366 12.82 24.72 -17.61
C LEU A 366 14.10 25.53 -17.87
N LEU A 367 14.93 25.07 -18.81
CA LEU A 367 16.17 25.77 -19.20
C LEU A 367 15.85 27.14 -19.82
N VAL A 368 14.92 27.19 -20.77
CA VAL A 368 14.53 28.44 -21.43
C VAL A 368 13.97 29.42 -20.39
N THR A 369 13.04 29.03 -19.54
CA THR A 369 12.46 29.93 -18.54
C THR A 369 13.50 30.46 -17.55
N CYS A 370 14.48 29.64 -17.17
CA CYS A 370 15.53 30.04 -16.23
C CYS A 370 16.58 30.96 -16.88
N PHE A 371 17.01 30.66 -18.12
CA PHE A 371 18.12 31.36 -18.77
C PHE A 371 17.69 32.48 -19.73
N LEU A 372 16.48 32.44 -20.29
CA LEU A 372 16.02 33.39 -21.32
C LEU A 372 16.02 34.86 -20.85
N PRO A 373 15.56 35.20 -19.62
CA PRO A 373 15.61 36.60 -19.16
C PRO A 373 17.05 37.13 -19.08
N GLY A 374 17.97 36.31 -18.54
CA GLY A 374 19.39 36.67 -18.46
C GLY A 374 20.06 36.76 -19.82
N LEU A 375 19.76 35.81 -20.72
CA LEU A 375 20.26 35.80 -22.09
C LEU A 375 19.79 37.02 -22.88
N TYR A 376 18.53 37.43 -22.70
CA TYR A 376 18.00 38.64 -23.32
C TYR A 376 18.78 39.88 -22.89
N ILE A 377 19.01 40.06 -21.58
CA ILE A 377 19.79 41.21 -21.07
C ILE A 377 21.22 41.16 -21.61
N ALA A 378 21.86 39.98 -21.61
CA ALA A 378 23.22 39.81 -22.10
C ALA A 378 23.37 40.26 -23.57
N LEU A 379 22.45 39.85 -24.45
CA LEU A 379 22.46 40.22 -25.86
C LEU A 379 22.07 41.70 -26.07
N ALA A 380 21.02 42.17 -25.41
CA ALA A 380 20.47 43.50 -25.63
C ALA A 380 21.34 44.64 -25.06
N VAL A 381 22.20 44.35 -24.08
CA VAL A 381 23.05 45.36 -23.42
C VAL A 381 24.53 45.19 -23.76
N TYR A 382 25.06 43.96 -23.78
CA TYR A 382 26.50 43.73 -23.90
C TYR A 382 26.94 43.21 -25.28
N HIS A 383 26.07 42.48 -26.00
CA HIS A 383 26.41 41.82 -27.27
C HIS A 383 25.43 42.17 -28.38
N VAL A 384 25.16 43.47 -28.54
CA VAL A 384 24.17 44.00 -29.49
C VAL A 384 24.51 43.62 -30.93
N ASP A 385 25.80 43.55 -31.26
CA ASP A 385 26.28 43.19 -32.61
C ASP A 385 25.94 41.75 -33.03
N GLN A 386 25.57 40.88 -32.08
CA GLN A 386 25.15 39.50 -32.37
C GLN A 386 23.68 39.40 -32.80
N ILE A 387 22.90 40.47 -32.63
CA ILE A 387 21.49 40.52 -32.99
C ILE A 387 21.36 40.94 -34.46
N PRO A 388 20.62 40.19 -35.31
CA PRO A 388 20.38 40.60 -36.68
C PRO A 388 19.76 41.99 -36.76
N PHE A 389 20.23 42.83 -37.68
CA PHE A 389 19.86 44.24 -37.78
C PHE A 389 18.34 44.47 -37.81
N ASN A 390 17.58 43.64 -38.55
CA ASN A 390 16.12 43.75 -38.63
C ASN A 390 15.45 43.57 -37.25
N LEU A 391 15.96 42.66 -36.42
CA LEU A 391 15.42 42.42 -35.08
C LEU A 391 15.80 43.57 -34.15
N LEU A 392 17.05 44.03 -34.23
CA LEU A 392 17.54 45.14 -33.43
C LEU A 392 16.78 46.44 -33.71
N ALA A 393 16.54 46.76 -34.98
CA ALA A 393 15.75 47.91 -35.39
C ALA A 393 14.32 47.85 -34.81
N THR A 394 13.71 46.65 -34.81
CA THR A 394 12.40 46.44 -34.20
C THR A 394 12.43 46.69 -32.69
N ILE A 395 13.43 46.15 -31.98
CA ILE A 395 13.60 46.33 -30.53
C ILE A 395 13.85 47.80 -30.18
N MET A 396 14.70 48.49 -30.94
CA MET A 396 14.98 49.91 -30.71
C MET A 396 13.73 50.75 -30.93
N ASN A 397 12.98 50.49 -32.00
CA ASN A 397 11.75 51.23 -32.32
C ASN A 397 10.65 50.99 -31.26
N SER A 398 10.51 49.77 -30.74
CA SER A 398 9.54 49.48 -29.67
C SER A 398 9.91 50.10 -28.32
N ARG A 399 11.18 50.48 -28.12
CA ARG A 399 11.67 51.10 -26.89
C ARG A 399 11.81 52.62 -26.98
N LEU A 400 11.52 53.22 -28.14
CA LEU A 400 11.50 54.67 -28.29
C LEU A 400 10.45 55.29 -27.37
N GLY A 401 10.90 56.20 -26.48
CA GLY A 401 10.03 56.90 -25.54
C GLY A 401 9.84 56.22 -24.19
N LEU A 402 10.48 55.07 -23.94
CA LEU A 402 10.46 54.43 -22.62
C LEU A 402 11.56 55.02 -21.71
N PRO A 403 11.23 55.47 -20.48
CA PRO A 403 12.22 56.04 -19.56
C PRO A 403 13.05 54.98 -18.81
N LEU A 404 12.70 53.69 -18.92
CA LEU A 404 13.33 52.59 -18.18
C LEU A 404 14.47 51.93 -18.96
N SER A 405 15.55 51.60 -18.25
CA SER A 405 16.65 50.79 -18.79
C SER A 405 16.19 49.35 -19.06
N SER A 406 16.93 48.61 -19.91
CA SER A 406 16.60 47.22 -20.27
C SER A 406 16.54 46.28 -19.06
N ILE A 407 17.35 46.58 -18.04
CA ILE A 407 17.43 45.79 -16.82
C ILE A 407 16.18 46.04 -15.96
N GLU A 408 15.81 47.30 -15.75
CA GLU A 408 14.62 47.69 -14.98
C GLU A 408 13.33 47.18 -15.63
N GLU A 409 13.22 47.28 -16.95
CA GLU A 409 12.09 46.73 -17.71
C GLU A 409 11.95 45.22 -17.49
N MET A 410 13.05 44.47 -17.55
CA MET A 410 13.02 43.02 -17.31
C MET A 410 12.63 42.67 -15.87
N PHE A 411 13.16 43.40 -14.87
CA PHE A 411 12.73 43.21 -13.47
C PHE A 411 11.24 43.50 -13.29
N LEU A 412 10.71 44.57 -13.90
CA LEU A 412 9.29 44.89 -13.87
C LEU A 412 8.46 43.79 -14.56
N ALA A 413 8.93 43.28 -15.70
CA ALA A 413 8.27 42.18 -16.41
C ALA A 413 8.22 40.89 -15.58
N LEU A 414 9.32 40.52 -14.92
CA LEU A 414 9.36 39.36 -14.01
C LEU A 414 8.42 39.55 -12.81
N LEU A 415 8.39 40.76 -12.22
CA LEU A 415 7.47 41.09 -11.13
C LEU A 415 6.01 40.96 -11.58
N LEU A 416 5.67 41.51 -12.76
CA LEU A 416 4.32 41.42 -13.32
C LEU A 416 3.90 39.98 -13.58
N ILE A 417 4.81 39.14 -14.10
CA ILE A 417 4.54 37.71 -14.30
C ILE A 417 4.22 37.02 -12.96
N GLU A 418 4.97 37.31 -11.90
CA GLU A 418 4.69 36.73 -10.57
C GLU A 418 3.36 37.22 -10.00
N ILE A 419 3.02 38.50 -10.18
CA ILE A 419 1.71 39.04 -9.79
C ILE A 419 0.58 38.34 -10.56
N PHE A 420 0.73 38.17 -11.88
CA PHE A 420 -0.27 37.47 -12.69
C PHE A 420 -0.37 35.99 -12.33
N ARG A 421 0.74 35.35 -11.99
CA ARG A 421 0.75 33.95 -11.55
C ARG A 421 0.00 33.76 -10.23
N GLU A 422 0.25 34.63 -9.25
CA GLU A 422 -0.45 34.61 -7.96
C GLU A 422 -1.93 34.96 -8.11
N ALA A 423 -2.25 35.98 -8.92
CA ALA A 423 -3.63 36.33 -9.25
C ALA A 423 -4.35 35.17 -9.95
N GLY A 424 -3.68 34.53 -10.91
CA GLY A 424 -4.17 33.37 -11.63
C GLY A 424 -4.46 32.17 -10.74
N ALA A 425 -3.63 31.92 -9.72
CA ALA A 425 -3.82 30.84 -8.75
C ALA A 425 -5.05 31.06 -7.84
N ARG A 426 -5.47 32.32 -7.63
CA ARG A 426 -6.63 32.70 -6.82
C ARG A 426 -7.90 32.90 -7.62
N LEU A 427 -7.81 32.97 -8.95
CA LEU A 427 -9.00 32.93 -9.79
C LEU A 427 -9.66 31.54 -9.64
N PRO A 428 -10.99 31.46 -9.50
CA PRO A 428 -11.68 30.17 -9.49
C PRO A 428 -11.47 29.48 -10.84
N GLY A 429 -10.47 28.59 -10.89
CA GLY A 429 -10.17 27.75 -12.03
C GLY A 429 -11.25 26.68 -12.24
N ARG A 430 -11.25 26.08 -13.44
CA ARG A 430 -12.18 25.07 -13.99
C ARG A 430 -12.38 23.76 -13.17
N SER A 431 -11.97 23.66 -11.91
CA SER A 431 -12.21 22.49 -11.04
C SER A 431 -13.58 22.53 -10.35
N GLY A 432 -14.53 23.32 -10.87
CA GLY A 432 -15.88 23.46 -10.31
C GLY A 432 -16.93 23.74 -11.39
N ARG A 433 -17.22 22.78 -12.26
CA ARG A 433 -18.50 22.73 -12.99
C ARG A 433 -18.98 21.27 -13.05
N ARG A 434 -19.96 21.01 -12.18
CA ARG A 434 -21.04 20.00 -12.16
C ARG A 434 -20.81 18.68 -12.86
#